data_AF-A0A963NKA8-F1
#
_entry.id   AF-A0A963NKA8-F1
#
_cell.length_a   1.000
_cell.length_b   1.000
_cell.length_c   1.000
_cell.angle_alpha   90.00
_cell.angle_beta   90.00
_cell.angle_gamma   90.00
#
_symmetry.space_group_name_H-M   'P 1'
#
loop_
_entity.id
_entity.type
_entity.pdbx_description
1 polymer ?
#
loop_
_entity_poly.entity_id
_entity_poly.type
_entity_poly.pdbx_seq_one_letter_code
_entity_poly.pdbx_strand_id
1 'polypeptide(L)' 'MPAAPTPSSVSLAAPGSPLVAPALSRRMACWLYEGILMFGVVFIAGYLFGTLSQTRNALDNRHPLQAFLFVVFGIYFVWF' A
#
# COMPACT_ATOMS: atom_id res chain seq x y z
N MET A 1 -33.56 6.55 52.87
CA MET A 1 -32.90 7.66 52.15
C MET A 1 -32.67 7.21 50.71
N PRO A 2 -33.23 7.88 49.69
CA PRO A 2 -33.13 7.46 48.29
C PRO A 2 -31.74 7.82 47.73
N ALA A 3 -31.17 6.96 46.89
CA ALA A 3 -29.93 7.24 46.18
C ALA A 3 -30.19 8.31 45.10
N ALA A 4 -29.44 9.41 45.13
CA ALA A 4 -29.50 10.44 44.09
C ALA A 4 -28.84 9.91 42.78
N PRO A 5 -29.42 10.16 41.60
CA PRO A 5 -28.77 9.85 40.33
C PRO A 5 -27.60 10.83 40.12
N THR A 6 -26.39 10.29 39.97
CA THR A 6 -25.21 11.07 39.60
C THR A 6 -25.37 11.61 38.16
N PRO A 7 -24.97 12.86 37.90
CA PRO A 7 -25.12 13.47 36.57
C PRO A 7 -24.20 12.75 35.58
N SER A 8 -24.77 12.37 34.43
CA SER A 8 -24.03 11.84 33.29
C SER A 8 -23.04 12.89 32.80
N SER A 9 -21.74 12.58 32.87
CA SER A 9 -20.68 13.46 32.39
C SER A 9 -20.78 13.60 30.87
N VAL A 10 -21.12 14.81 30.43
CA VAL A 10 -21.05 15.21 29.02
C VAL A 10 -19.58 15.13 28.60
N SER A 11 -19.24 14.12 27.79
CA SER A 11 -17.92 14.03 27.16
C SER A 11 -17.84 15.09 26.06
N LEU A 12 -17.26 16.24 26.38
CA LEU A 12 -16.89 17.26 25.41
C LEU A 12 -15.74 16.72 24.56
N ALA A 13 -16.03 16.42 23.30
CA ALA A 13 -15.02 16.05 22.31
C ALA A 13 -13.92 17.13 22.28
N ALA A 14 -12.69 16.73 22.59
CA ALA A 14 -11.55 17.63 22.67
C ALA A 14 -11.31 18.33 21.30
N PRO A 15 -10.96 19.62 21.31
CA PRO A 15 -10.72 20.37 20.07
C PRO A 15 -9.49 19.81 19.33
N GLY A 16 -9.65 19.68 18.01
CA GLY A 16 -8.68 19.34 16.97
C GLY A 16 -7.26 18.99 17.41
N SER A 17 -6.88 17.73 17.25
CA SER A 17 -5.48 17.30 17.27
C SER A 17 -4.65 18.28 16.43
N PRO A 18 -3.59 18.89 16.98
CA PRO A 18 -2.69 19.69 16.18
C PRO A 18 -2.19 18.83 15.01
N LEU A 19 -2.16 19.38 13.80
CA LEU A 19 -1.61 18.73 12.60
C LEU A 19 -0.09 18.58 12.73
N VAL A 20 0.34 17.77 13.70
CA VAL A 20 1.73 17.42 13.93
C VAL A 20 2.10 16.46 12.81
N ALA A 21 3.05 16.91 11.99
CA ALA A 21 3.69 16.09 10.97
C ALA A 21 4.08 14.72 11.56
N PRO A 22 3.60 13.59 11.00
CA PRO A 22 4.01 12.26 11.41
C PRO A 22 5.53 12.15 11.51
N ALA A 23 6.03 11.53 12.59
CA ALA A 23 7.45 11.25 12.75
C ALA A 23 8.01 10.57 11.49
N LEU A 24 9.23 10.94 11.11
CA LEU A 24 9.90 10.45 9.89
C LEU A 24 9.89 8.93 9.76
N SER A 25 10.05 8.21 10.87
CA SER A 25 10.00 6.75 10.93
C SER A 25 8.68 6.17 10.40
N ARG A 26 7.55 6.81 10.72
CA ARG A 26 6.22 6.35 10.29
C ARG A 26 6.02 6.59 8.80
N ARG A 27 6.56 7.69 8.27
CA ARG A 27 6.56 7.97 6.83
C ARG A 27 7.42 6.96 6.07
N MET A 28 8.61 6.67 6.58
CA MET A 28 9.51 5.66 5.98
C MET A 28 8.91 4.25 6.04
N ALA A 29 8.22 3.90 7.12
CA ALA A 29 7.53 2.61 7.24
C ALA A 29 6.39 2.48 6.21
N CYS A 30 5.59 3.52 5.99
CA CYS A 30 4.56 3.52 4.93
C CYS A 30 5.19 3.38 3.54
N TRP A 31 6.29 4.09 3.27
CA TRP A 31 7.03 3.94 2.01
C TRP A 31 7.56 2.51 1.81
N LEU A 32 8.10 1.91 2.85
CA LEU A 32 8.61 0.53 2.81
C LEU A 32 7.48 -0.47 2.60
N TYR A 33 6.34 -0.27 3.27
CA TYR A 33 5.15 -1.12 3.11
C TYR A 33 4.66 -1.11 1.65
N GLU A 34 4.46 0.07 1.07
CA GLU A 34 4.07 0.20 -0.33
C GLU A 34 5.12 -0.39 -1.28
N GLY A 35 6.41 -0.20 -0.97
CA GLY A 35 7.51 -0.81 -1.72
C GLY A 35 7.48 -2.33 -1.69
N ILE A 36 7.20 -2.94 -0.54
CA ILE A 36 7.07 -4.40 -0.38
C ILE A 36 5.83 -4.94 -1.11
N LEU A 37 4.73 -4.19 -1.08
CA LEU A 37 3.50 -4.53 -1.79
C LEU A 37 3.74 -4.57 -3.30
N MET A 38 4.34 -3.50 -3.83
CA MET A 38 4.76 -3.41 -5.23
C MET A 38 5.78 -4.49 -5.62
N PHE A 39 6.73 -4.79 -4.74
CA PHE A 39 7.71 -5.85 -4.96
C PHE A 39 7.04 -7.22 -5.15
N GLY A 40 6.07 -7.56 -4.29
CA GLY A 40 5.31 -8.81 -4.42
C GLY A 40 4.52 -8.88 -5.73
N VAL A 41 3.87 -7.77 -6.12
CA VAL A 41 3.09 -7.69 -7.38
C VAL A 41 3.99 -7.87 -8.60
N VAL A 42 5.12 -7.16 -8.65
CA VAL A 42 6.10 -7.27 -9.74
C VAL A 42 6.70 -8.67 -9.81
N PHE A 43 6.96 -9.31 -8.67
CA PHE A 43 7.49 -10.68 -8.62
C PHE A 43 6.50 -11.70 -9.21
N ILE A 44 5.23 -11.64 -8.80
CA ILE A 44 4.17 -12.53 -9.32
C ILE A 44 3.97 -12.29 -10.82
N ALA A 45 3.96 -11.03 -11.25
CA ALA A 45 3.89 -10.65 -12.65
C ALA A 45 5.07 -11.24 -13.47
N GLY A 46 6.30 -10.97 -13.05
CA GLY A 46 7.50 -11.48 -13.72
C GLY A 46 7.55 -13.02 -13.75
N TYR A 47 7.11 -13.67 -12.67
CA TYR A 47 6.98 -15.12 -12.59
C TYR A 47 5.94 -15.65 -13.59
N LEU A 48 4.74 -15.07 -13.62
CA LEU A 48 3.66 -15.47 -14.52
C LEU A 48 4.07 -15.29 -15.99
N PHE A 49 4.68 -14.15 -16.32
CA PHE A 49 5.25 -13.89 -17.64
C PHE A 49 6.34 -14.90 -18.00
N GLY A 50 7.23 -15.23 -17.04
CA GLY A 50 8.26 -16.26 -17.21
C GLY A 50 7.69 -17.66 -17.50
N THR A 51 6.60 -18.05 -16.83
CA THR A 51 5.94 -19.35 -17.06
C THR A 51 5.21 -19.43 -18.39
N LEU A 52 4.53 -18.35 -18.81
CA LEU A 52 3.74 -18.29 -20.05
C LEU A 52 4.60 -18.14 -21.30
N SER A 53 5.66 -17.33 -21.22
CA SER A 53 6.41 -16.92 -22.41
C SER A 53 7.53 -17.91 -22.79
N GLN A 54 7.70 -19.03 -22.08
CA GLN A 54 8.73 -20.08 -22.33
C GLN A 54 10.09 -19.50 -22.74
N THR A 55 10.46 -18.35 -22.17
CA THR A 55 11.48 -17.48 -22.75
C THR A 55 12.86 -17.99 -22.35
N ARG A 56 13.42 -18.83 -23.23
CA ARG A 56 14.78 -19.38 -23.09
C ARG A 56 15.88 -18.35 -23.40
N ASN A 57 15.53 -17.19 -23.96
CA ASN A 57 16.46 -16.12 -24.31
C ASN A 57 16.07 -14.77 -23.67
N ALA A 58 16.88 -14.34 -22.69
CA ALA A 58 16.74 -13.08 -21.95
C ALA A 58 17.04 -11.81 -22.79
N LEU A 59 17.47 -11.98 -24.05
CA LEU A 59 17.95 -10.87 -24.90
C LEU A 59 16.87 -10.31 -25.86
N ASP A 60 15.86 -11.11 -26.24
CA ASP A 60 14.78 -10.69 -27.16
C ASP A 60 13.55 -10.08 -26.44
N ASN A 61 13.25 -10.55 -25.22
CA ASN A 61 11.98 -10.23 -24.56
C ASN A 61 12.02 -8.99 -23.64
N ARG A 62 12.94 -8.06 -23.91
CA ARG A 62 13.10 -6.83 -23.11
C ARG A 62 11.87 -5.92 -23.18
N HIS A 63 11.41 -5.66 -24.40
CA HIS A 63 10.21 -4.86 -24.66
C HIS A 63 8.91 -5.51 -24.14
N PRO A 64 8.63 -6.80 -24.39
CA PRO A 64 7.42 -7.41 -23.88
C PRO A 64 7.40 -7.54 -22.35
N LEU A 65 8.53 -7.80 -21.70
CA LEU A 65 8.62 -7.80 -20.24
C LEU A 65 8.40 -6.39 -19.66
N GLN A 66 8.96 -5.36 -20.28
CA GLN A 66 8.72 -3.97 -19.87
C GLN A 66 7.26 -3.54 -20.09
N ALA A 67 6.66 -3.89 -21.23
CA ALA A 67 5.25 -3.60 -21.51
C ALA A 67 4.33 -4.32 -20.50
N PHE A 68 4.65 -5.58 -20.17
CA PHE A 68 3.90 -6.35 -19.18
C PHE A 68 4.00 -5.72 -17.78
N LEU A 69 5.21 -5.35 -17.35
CA LEU A 69 5.44 -4.63 -16.10
C LEU A 69 4.70 -3.28 -16.08
N PHE A 70 4.71 -2.54 -17.18
CA PHE A 70 4.01 -1.27 -17.30
C PHE A 70 2.49 -1.44 -17.15
N VAL A 71 1.90 -2.47 -17.78
CA VAL A 71 0.47 -2.78 -17.62
C VAL A 71 0.15 -3.16 -16.17
N VAL A 72 0.98 -3.99 -15.53
CA VAL A 72 0.78 -4.41 -14.13
C VAL A 72 0.86 -3.21 -13.19
N PHE A 73 1.87 -2.33 -13.37
CA PHE A 73 1.94 -1.08 -12.63
C PHE A 73 0.74 -0.19 -12.89
N GLY A 74 0.30 -0.06 -14.15
CA GLY A 74 -0.88 0.71 -14.52
C GLY A 74 -2.15 0.21 -13.82
N ILE A 75 -2.37 -1.10 -13.78
CA ILE A 75 -3.51 -1.69 -13.06
C ILE A 75 -3.41 -1.42 -11.56
N TYR A 76 -2.22 -1.61 -10.97
CA TYR A 76 -2.01 -1.37 -9.55
C TYR A 76 -2.32 0.09 -9.18
N PHE A 77 -1.72 1.07 -9.85
CA PHE A 77 -1.88 2.49 -9.51
C PHE A 77 -3.24 3.10 -9.88
N VAL A 78 -3.99 2.49 -10.81
CA VAL A 78 -5.33 2.98 -11.19
C VAL A 78 -6.42 2.40 -10.28
N TRP A 79 -6.25 1.15 -9.85
CA TRP A 79 -7.26 0.45 -9.06
C TRP A 79 -7.02 0.55 -7.54
N PHE A 80 -5.77 0.74 -7.11
CA PHE A 80 -5.34 0.80 -5.72
C PHE A 80 -4.79 2.18 -5.37
#